data_AF-A0A7J7KFE1-F1
#
_entry.id   AF-A0A7J7KFE1-F1
#
_cell.length_a   1.000
_cell.length_b   1.000
_cell.length_c   1.000
_cell.angle_alpha   90.00
_cell.angle_beta   90.00
_cell.angle_gamma   90.00
#
_symmetry.space_group_name_H-M   'P 1'
#
loop_
_entity.id
_entity.type
_entity.pdbx_description
1 polymer ?
#
loop_
_entity_poly.entity_id
_entity_poly.type
_entity_poly.pdbx_seq_one_letter_code
_entity_poly.pdbx_strand_id
1 'polypeptide(L)'
;MAISRRLQRHVGAKTEAQSSEDVFPPVVGMQAPLPRHCMLPDVKPANEGRFQLFYLSCALALMALQFTNLYNAVNWLPNSVHDNLDLAAIDTDLLVLLVLILSYRMLKFIIVRISWLFRPRMGNTVAMLVQGSLLFIYFIVTVIRFISIIYKYPLNKWLSLLLLPVLYFLVFGPNIPQMLAKHLPSLSIFSKPSHPYELLVPPSTEKTSKNIFHACSFEPEAVRREVFLLKTDFNYRLKMVFYEVTISTYYGTIVPIIFCKCAHSIWSELTIWPKGVNVKHVKGLFKAEGINNTAEPGNSMHIKFYMMFSQPEYIYLLISAVCVLCTLLEFAMLSKYRHWQQ
;
A
#
# COMPACT_ATOMS: atom_id res chain seq x y z
N MET A 1 26.50 76.94 -28.55
CA MET A 1 27.16 75.67 -28.94
C MET A 1 28.61 75.58 -28.40
N ALA A 2 28.85 75.86 -27.11
CA ALA A 2 30.22 75.90 -26.55
C ALA A 2 30.32 75.62 -25.02
N ILE A 3 29.38 74.89 -24.42
CA ILE A 3 29.37 74.68 -22.94
C ILE A 3 29.35 73.20 -22.51
N SER A 4 29.13 72.21 -23.41
CA SER A 4 29.07 70.79 -22.99
C SER A 4 30.41 70.03 -22.98
N ARG A 5 31.54 70.64 -23.36
CA ARG A 5 32.84 69.94 -23.48
C ARG A 5 33.75 70.02 -22.23
N ARG A 6 33.40 70.83 -21.21
CA ARG A 6 34.24 71.00 -20.00
C ARG A 6 33.91 70.07 -18.84
N LEU A 7 32.76 69.36 -18.88
CA LEU A 7 32.35 68.44 -17.81
C LEU A 7 32.81 66.99 -18.04
N GLN A 8 33.26 66.60 -19.25
CA GLN A 8 33.78 65.27 -19.52
C GLN A 8 35.27 65.07 -19.18
N ARG A 9 36.04 66.15 -18.93
CA ARG A 9 37.47 66.01 -18.58
C ARG A 9 37.75 65.79 -17.10
N HIS A 10 36.80 66.05 -16.20
CA HIS A 10 37.04 65.95 -14.76
C HIS A 10 36.68 64.61 -14.11
N VAL A 11 36.15 63.66 -14.86
CA VAL A 11 35.94 62.28 -14.36
C VAL A 11 37.06 61.33 -14.82
N GLY A 12 37.88 61.72 -15.81
CA GLY A 12 38.95 60.90 -16.37
C GLY A 12 40.32 60.98 -15.68
N ALA A 13 40.42 61.53 -14.46
CA ALA A 13 41.72 61.80 -13.83
C ALA A 13 41.79 61.41 -12.34
N LYS A 14 40.97 60.47 -11.89
CA LYS A 14 40.94 60.06 -10.48
C LYS A 14 40.73 58.56 -10.29
N THR A 15 41.52 57.74 -10.98
CA THR A 15 41.68 56.32 -10.61
C THR A 15 42.98 55.71 -11.17
N GLU A 16 44.10 56.42 -11.00
CA GLU A 16 45.43 55.81 -11.09
C GLU A 16 46.08 55.88 -9.70
N ALA A 17 45.83 54.84 -8.89
CA ALA A 17 46.72 54.42 -7.81
C ALA A 17 46.32 53.02 -7.35
N GLN A 18 47.19 52.05 -7.69
CA GLN A 18 47.47 50.81 -6.97
C GLN A 18 46.35 49.76 -6.83
N SER A 19 46.37 48.78 -7.75
CA SER A 19 46.50 47.37 -7.33
C SER A 19 47.19 46.58 -8.43
N SER A 20 48.38 46.09 -8.11
CA SER A 20 49.11 45.05 -8.82
C SER A 20 48.23 43.83 -9.05
N GLU A 21 47.79 43.61 -10.29
CA GLU A 21 47.31 42.31 -10.75
C GLU A 21 48.39 41.69 -11.63
N ASP A 22 48.82 40.50 -11.23
CA ASP A 22 49.73 39.63 -11.97
C ASP A 22 49.19 39.40 -13.38
N VAL A 23 49.96 39.88 -14.37
CA VAL A 23 49.72 39.63 -15.79
C VAL A 23 50.03 38.16 -16.07
N PHE A 24 49.02 37.30 -16.00
CA PHE A 24 49.08 36.01 -16.67
C PHE A 24 48.99 36.26 -18.19
N PRO A 25 49.89 35.68 -19.01
CA PRO A 25 49.80 35.81 -20.45
C PRO A 25 48.49 35.18 -20.95
N PRO A 26 47.91 35.67 -22.06
CA PRO A 26 46.71 35.08 -22.63
C PRO A 26 47.07 33.64 -23.01
N VAL A 27 46.39 32.67 -22.41
CA VAL A 27 46.53 31.27 -22.78
C VAL A 27 46.14 31.16 -24.25
N VAL A 28 47.18 31.05 -25.08
CA VAL A 28 47.13 30.74 -26.50
C VAL A 28 46.12 29.63 -26.71
N GLY A 29 45.23 29.82 -27.68
CA GLY A 29 44.07 28.98 -27.98
C GLY A 29 44.39 27.49 -28.01
N MET A 30 44.29 26.86 -26.85
CA MET A 30 44.08 25.43 -26.75
C MET A 30 42.57 25.28 -26.83
N GLN A 31 42.06 25.14 -28.06
CA GLN A 31 40.70 24.64 -28.26
C GLN A 31 40.62 23.33 -27.48
N ALA A 32 40.03 23.39 -26.29
CA ALA A 32 39.80 22.22 -25.48
C ALA A 32 39.07 21.21 -26.37
N PRO A 33 39.54 19.96 -26.46
CA PRO A 33 38.91 18.97 -27.31
C PRO A 33 37.43 18.92 -26.96
N LEU A 34 36.58 18.89 -28.00
CA LEU A 34 35.13 18.80 -27.85
C LEU A 34 34.79 17.79 -26.74
N PRO A 35 33.98 18.18 -25.73
CA PRO A 35 33.59 17.26 -24.67
C PRO A 35 33.04 15.99 -25.30
N ARG A 36 33.73 14.86 -25.09
CA ARG A 36 33.30 13.58 -25.65
C ARG A 36 31.93 13.24 -25.08
N HIS A 37 30.94 13.09 -25.96
CA HIS A 37 29.59 12.74 -25.57
C HIS A 37 29.60 11.34 -24.94
N CYS A 38 29.16 11.24 -23.68
CA CYS A 38 28.83 9.95 -23.11
C CYS A 38 27.56 9.47 -23.83
N MET A 39 27.69 8.42 -24.64
CA MET A 39 26.53 7.77 -25.25
C MET A 39 25.71 7.14 -24.14
N LEU A 40 24.63 7.82 -23.76
CA LEU A 40 23.63 7.23 -22.87
C LEU A 40 23.07 5.99 -23.56
N PRO A 41 23.01 4.83 -22.88
CA PRO A 41 22.44 3.63 -23.47
C PRO A 41 20.99 3.90 -23.89
N ASP A 42 20.64 3.50 -25.11
CA ASP A 42 19.28 3.64 -25.64
C ASP A 42 18.34 2.75 -24.85
N VAL A 43 17.69 3.33 -23.83
CA VAL A 43 16.63 2.66 -23.10
C VAL A 43 15.41 2.64 -24.02
N LYS A 44 15.16 1.49 -24.66
CA LYS A 44 13.93 1.29 -25.45
C LYS A 44 12.74 1.73 -24.60
N PRO A 45 11.84 2.59 -25.10
CA PRO A 45 10.68 3.01 -24.35
C PRO A 45 9.84 1.77 -24.07
N ALA A 46 9.83 1.31 -22.82
CA ALA A 46 8.93 0.26 -22.41
C ALA A 46 7.50 0.73 -22.72
N ASN A 47 6.67 -0.16 -23.27
CA ASN A 47 5.27 0.15 -23.48
C ASN A 47 4.63 0.44 -22.12
N GLU A 48 4.39 1.72 -21.83
CA GLU A 48 3.87 2.20 -20.55
C GLU A 48 2.66 1.38 -20.08
N GLY A 49 1.70 1.12 -20.98
CA GLY A 49 0.52 0.32 -20.65
C GLY A 49 0.83 -1.13 -20.22
N ARG A 50 1.85 -1.77 -20.82
CA ARG A 50 2.27 -3.13 -20.42
C ARG A 50 2.92 -3.12 -19.05
N PHE A 51 3.73 -2.11 -18.77
CA PHE A 51 4.34 -1.94 -17.45
C PHE A 51 3.28 -1.73 -16.37
N GLN A 52 2.29 -0.88 -16.63
CA GLN A 52 1.18 -0.61 -15.71
C GLN A 52 0.33 -1.85 -15.44
N LEU A 53 0.06 -2.65 -16.48
CA LEU A 53 -0.66 -3.92 -16.35
C LEU A 53 0.12 -4.93 -15.52
N PHE A 54 1.42 -5.10 -15.81
CA PHE A 54 2.30 -6.00 -15.05
C PHE A 54 2.37 -5.61 -13.57
N TYR A 55 2.49 -4.32 -13.29
CA TYR A 55 2.50 -3.79 -11.94
C TYR A 55 1.20 -4.11 -11.18
N LEU A 56 0.04 -3.86 -11.82
CA LEU A 56 -1.26 -4.17 -11.24
C LEU A 56 -1.43 -5.68 -11.01
N SER A 57 -1.01 -6.53 -11.97
CA SER A 57 -1.12 -7.98 -11.80
C SER A 57 -0.28 -8.49 -10.63
N CYS A 58 0.93 -7.95 -10.45
CA CYS A 58 1.77 -8.30 -9.30
C CYS A 58 1.13 -7.84 -7.98
N ALA A 59 0.59 -6.62 -7.93
CA ALA A 59 -0.05 -6.10 -6.72
C ALA A 59 -1.32 -6.89 -6.34
N LEU A 60 -2.14 -7.26 -7.33
CA LEU A 60 -3.33 -8.10 -7.12
C LEU A 60 -2.95 -9.53 -6.73
N ALA A 61 -1.90 -10.11 -7.33
CA ALA A 61 -1.41 -11.43 -6.96
C ALA A 61 -0.89 -11.45 -5.51
N LEU A 62 -0.12 -10.43 -5.10
CA LEU A 62 0.33 -10.29 -3.71
C LEU A 62 -0.85 -10.18 -2.74
N MET A 63 -1.86 -9.38 -3.08
CA MET A 63 -3.06 -9.25 -2.25
C MET A 63 -3.83 -10.57 -2.17
N ALA A 64 -4.02 -11.27 -3.30
CA ALA A 64 -4.71 -12.54 -3.34
C ALA A 64 -3.98 -13.62 -2.54
N LEU A 65 -2.65 -13.69 -2.67
CA LEU A 65 -1.81 -14.59 -1.87
C LEU A 65 -1.92 -14.26 -0.37
N GLN A 66 -1.93 -12.97 -0.01
CA GLN A 66 -2.08 -12.56 1.38
C GLN A 66 -3.45 -12.95 1.96
N PHE A 67 -4.54 -12.70 1.23
CA PHE A 67 -5.89 -13.13 1.65
C PHE A 67 -5.99 -14.65 1.72
N THR A 68 -5.46 -15.37 0.73
CA THR A 68 -5.42 -16.83 0.77
C THR A 68 -4.66 -17.31 2.00
N ASN A 69 -3.48 -16.78 2.28
CA ASN A 69 -2.69 -17.15 3.45
C ASN A 69 -3.43 -16.88 4.78
N LEU A 70 -4.10 -15.73 4.91
CA LEU A 70 -4.83 -15.36 6.13
C LEU A 70 -6.05 -16.26 6.38
N TYR A 71 -6.81 -16.58 5.33
CA TYR A 71 -8.08 -17.31 5.45
C TYR A 71 -7.96 -18.82 5.21
N ASN A 72 -6.79 -19.30 4.78
CA ASN A 72 -6.43 -20.73 4.72
C ASN A 72 -5.89 -21.26 6.08
N ALA A 73 -5.69 -20.37 7.07
CA ALA A 73 -5.10 -20.70 8.38
C ALA A 73 -6.02 -21.52 9.32
N VAL A 74 -7.03 -22.21 8.79
CA VAL A 74 -7.90 -23.14 9.54
C VAL A 74 -7.55 -24.61 9.25
N ASN A 75 -6.76 -24.89 8.20
CA ASN A 75 -6.46 -26.25 7.73
C ASN A 75 -5.44 -27.03 8.57
N TRP A 76 -4.81 -26.42 9.58
CA TRP A 76 -3.85 -27.10 10.46
C TRP A 76 -4.51 -27.72 11.71
N LEU A 77 -5.83 -27.56 11.89
CA LEU A 77 -6.55 -28.14 13.02
C LEU A 77 -7.11 -29.52 12.63
N PRO A 78 -6.76 -30.61 13.34
CA PRO A 78 -7.12 -31.98 12.95
C PRO A 78 -8.64 -32.30 12.92
N ASN A 79 -9.50 -31.36 13.36
CA ASN A 79 -10.98 -31.47 13.37
C ASN A 79 -11.68 -30.24 12.73
N SER A 80 -11.05 -29.53 11.79
CA SER A 80 -11.75 -28.52 10.98
C SER A 80 -12.58 -29.22 9.89
N VAL A 81 -13.87 -29.46 10.17
CA VAL A 81 -14.85 -30.09 9.26
C VAL A 81 -15.08 -29.29 7.95
N HIS A 82 -14.44 -28.14 7.77
CA HIS A 82 -14.56 -27.33 6.57
C HIS A 82 -13.21 -27.28 5.85
N ASP A 83 -13.04 -28.12 4.83
CA ASP A 83 -11.94 -28.09 3.84
C ASP A 83 -11.99 -26.85 2.91
N ASN A 84 -12.86 -25.88 3.21
CA ASN A 84 -13.17 -24.78 2.31
C ASN A 84 -12.57 -23.48 2.84
N LEU A 85 -11.87 -22.75 1.97
CA LEU A 85 -11.48 -21.36 2.20
C LEU A 85 -12.74 -20.57 2.57
N ASP A 86 -12.81 -20.03 3.80
CA ASP A 86 -13.94 -19.22 4.29
C ASP A 86 -13.95 -17.84 3.60
N LEU A 87 -14.19 -17.83 2.28
CA LEU A 87 -14.28 -16.63 1.45
C LEU A 87 -15.40 -15.68 1.91
N ALA A 88 -16.44 -16.24 2.53
CA ALA A 88 -17.54 -15.46 3.12
C ALA A 88 -17.09 -14.62 4.32
N ALA A 89 -15.96 -14.96 4.97
CA ALA A 89 -15.44 -14.18 6.09
C ALA A 89 -14.69 -12.92 5.64
N ILE A 90 -14.27 -12.85 4.37
CA ILE A 90 -13.58 -11.70 3.79
C ILE A 90 -14.56 -10.53 3.69
N ASP A 91 -14.15 -9.39 4.23
CA ASP A 91 -14.93 -8.17 4.10
C ASP A 91 -14.87 -7.62 2.66
N THR A 92 -16.02 -7.66 1.98
CA THR A 92 -16.17 -7.21 0.59
C THR A 92 -15.92 -5.72 0.44
N ASP A 93 -16.32 -4.88 1.41
CA ASP A 93 -16.10 -3.43 1.34
C ASP A 93 -14.62 -3.08 1.42
N LEU A 94 -13.88 -3.78 2.29
CA LEU A 94 -12.44 -3.64 2.39
C LEU A 94 -11.75 -4.12 1.12
N LEU A 95 -12.11 -5.31 0.62
CA LEU A 95 -11.51 -5.87 -0.59
C LEU A 95 -11.70 -4.92 -1.79
N VAL A 96 -12.91 -4.42 -1.99
CA VAL A 96 -13.21 -3.46 -3.07
C VAL A 96 -12.40 -2.17 -2.89
N LEU A 97 -12.29 -1.63 -1.68
CA LEU A 97 -11.47 -0.45 -1.42
C LEU A 97 -9.99 -0.67 -1.79
N LEU A 98 -9.42 -1.82 -1.41
CA LEU A 98 -8.02 -2.14 -1.71
C LEU A 98 -7.79 -2.29 -3.21
N VAL A 99 -8.68 -2.98 -3.92
CA VAL A 99 -8.61 -3.12 -5.38
C VAL A 99 -8.72 -1.77 -6.07
N LEU A 100 -9.61 -0.88 -5.61
CA LEU A 100 -9.67 0.49 -6.10
C LEU A 100 -8.30 1.16 -5.90
N ILE A 101 -7.81 1.29 -4.67
CA ILE A 101 -6.55 1.98 -4.38
C ILE A 101 -5.39 1.49 -5.28
N LEU A 102 -5.23 0.18 -5.46
CA LEU A 102 -4.19 -0.39 -6.32
C LEU A 102 -4.41 -0.17 -7.82
N SER A 103 -5.66 -0.16 -8.28
CA SER A 103 -6.01 0.01 -9.70
C SER A 103 -6.01 1.46 -10.18
N TYR A 104 -6.01 2.45 -9.27
CA TYR A 104 -6.05 3.89 -9.59
C TYR A 104 -5.09 4.30 -10.72
N ARG A 105 -3.83 3.84 -10.65
CA ARG A 105 -2.79 4.23 -11.61
C ARG A 105 -3.06 3.71 -13.02
N MET A 106 -3.53 2.45 -13.12
CA MET A 106 -3.91 1.83 -14.38
C MET A 106 -5.18 2.46 -14.96
N LEU A 107 -6.17 2.76 -14.11
CA LEU A 107 -7.39 3.47 -14.49
C LEU A 107 -7.09 4.87 -15.02
N LYS A 108 -6.25 5.64 -14.32
CA LYS A 108 -5.80 6.96 -14.79
C LYS A 108 -5.13 6.88 -16.16
N PHE A 109 -4.25 5.89 -16.37
CA PHE A 109 -3.61 5.67 -17.67
C PHE A 109 -4.64 5.39 -18.77
N ILE A 110 -5.61 4.49 -18.51
CA ILE A 110 -6.68 4.17 -19.47
C ILE A 110 -7.52 5.40 -19.80
N ILE A 111 -8.00 6.13 -18.79
CA ILE A 111 -8.85 7.32 -18.97
C ILE A 111 -8.11 8.34 -19.84
N VAL A 112 -6.86 8.65 -19.50
CA VAL A 112 -6.03 9.58 -20.28
C VAL A 112 -5.84 9.07 -21.71
N ARG A 113 -5.51 7.79 -21.90
CA ARG A 113 -5.27 7.21 -23.22
C ARG A 113 -6.52 7.25 -24.10
N ILE A 114 -7.69 6.93 -23.55
CA ILE A 114 -8.99 7.02 -24.22
C ILE A 114 -9.27 8.49 -24.59
N SER A 115 -9.12 9.43 -23.64
CA SER A 115 -9.32 10.86 -23.92
C SER A 115 -8.42 11.40 -25.03
N TRP A 116 -7.20 10.88 -25.19
CA TRP A 116 -6.33 11.23 -26.31
C TRP A 116 -6.85 10.73 -27.67
N LEU A 117 -7.50 9.56 -27.72
CA LEU A 117 -8.08 9.02 -28.95
C LEU A 117 -9.30 9.83 -29.42
N PHE A 118 -10.11 10.32 -28.48
CA PHE A 118 -11.32 11.11 -28.78
C PHE A 118 -11.06 12.62 -28.94
N ARG A 119 -9.84 13.09 -28.63
CA ARG A 119 -9.41 14.49 -28.74
C ARG A 119 -9.71 15.15 -30.09
N PRO A 120 -9.40 14.56 -31.27
CA PRO A 120 -9.67 15.21 -32.55
C PRO A 120 -11.16 15.43 -32.83
N ARG A 121 -12.06 14.72 -32.14
CA ARG A 121 -13.52 14.82 -32.35
C ARG A 121 -14.21 15.74 -31.35
N MET A 122 -13.79 15.76 -30.09
CA MET A 122 -14.47 16.51 -29.02
C MET A 122 -13.80 17.85 -28.66
N GLY A 123 -12.57 18.10 -29.11
CA GLY A 123 -11.78 19.27 -28.72
C GLY A 123 -11.14 19.12 -27.33
N ASN A 124 -10.08 19.90 -27.07
CA ASN A 124 -9.24 19.75 -25.88
C ASN A 124 -9.99 20.01 -24.56
N THR A 125 -10.86 21.02 -24.52
CA THR A 125 -11.59 21.43 -23.30
C THR A 125 -12.57 20.35 -22.85
N VAL A 126 -13.33 19.78 -23.79
CA VAL A 126 -14.30 18.71 -23.51
C VAL A 126 -13.57 17.45 -23.06
N ALA A 127 -12.46 17.09 -23.71
CA ALA A 127 -11.66 15.92 -23.31
C ALA A 127 -11.10 16.04 -21.88
N MET A 128 -10.66 17.23 -21.46
CA MET A 128 -10.18 17.48 -20.10
C MET A 128 -11.31 17.41 -19.06
N LEU A 129 -12.50 17.96 -19.37
CA LEU A 129 -13.67 17.87 -18.51
C LEU A 129 -14.13 16.42 -18.30
N VAL A 130 -14.18 15.62 -19.38
CA VAL A 130 -14.55 14.19 -19.32
C VAL A 130 -13.53 13.40 -18.50
N GLN A 131 -12.22 13.66 -18.67
CA GLN A 131 -11.20 13.03 -17.84
C GLN A 131 -11.39 13.37 -16.35
N GLY A 132 -11.64 14.65 -16.04
CA GLY A 132 -11.85 15.12 -14.68
C GLY A 132 -13.09 14.50 -14.03
N SER A 133 -14.21 14.42 -14.75
CA SER A 133 -15.44 13.83 -14.24
C SER A 133 -15.32 12.34 -13.95
N LEU A 134 -14.66 11.57 -14.83
CA LEU A 134 -14.43 10.13 -14.61
C LEU A 134 -13.53 9.87 -13.39
N LEU A 135 -12.46 10.66 -13.23
CA LEU A 135 -11.60 10.57 -12.04
C LEU A 135 -12.32 11.00 -10.76
N PHE A 136 -13.23 11.98 -10.85
CA PHE A 136 -14.06 12.41 -9.73
C PHE A 136 -15.07 11.33 -9.31
N ILE A 137 -15.74 10.69 -10.27
CA ILE A 137 -16.62 9.55 -9.99
C ILE A 137 -15.85 8.44 -9.27
N TYR A 138 -14.67 8.09 -9.78
CA TYR A 138 -13.79 7.11 -9.15
C TYR A 138 -13.42 7.50 -7.70
N PHE A 139 -13.09 8.77 -7.47
CA PHE A 139 -12.82 9.29 -6.13
C PHE A 139 -14.03 9.15 -5.20
N ILE A 140 -15.23 9.52 -5.66
CA ILE A 140 -16.47 9.38 -4.89
C ILE A 140 -16.72 7.92 -4.51
N VAL A 141 -16.57 6.97 -5.45
CA VAL A 141 -16.72 5.54 -5.15
C VAL A 141 -15.74 5.07 -4.07
N THR A 142 -14.49 5.53 -4.16
CA THR A 142 -13.45 5.20 -3.16
C THR A 142 -13.81 5.75 -1.78
N VAL A 143 -14.30 7.00 -1.72
CA VAL A 143 -14.73 7.66 -0.47
C VAL A 143 -15.94 6.96 0.14
N ILE A 144 -16.94 6.56 -0.66
CA ILE A 144 -18.11 5.82 -0.16
C ILE A 144 -17.69 4.51 0.51
N ARG A 145 -16.76 3.75 -0.09
CA ARG A 145 -16.24 2.51 0.49
C ARG A 145 -15.45 2.76 1.77
N PHE A 146 -14.66 3.82 1.80
CA PHE A 146 -13.94 4.23 3.00
C PHE A 146 -14.91 4.60 4.15
N ILE A 147 -15.99 5.33 3.86
CA ILE A 147 -17.03 5.67 4.83
C ILE A 147 -17.72 4.40 5.37
N SER A 148 -18.03 3.41 4.51
CA SER A 148 -18.58 2.12 4.97
C SER A 148 -17.68 1.47 6.03
N ILE A 149 -16.36 1.51 5.84
CA ILE A 149 -15.38 0.96 6.79
C ILE A 149 -15.38 1.74 8.10
N ILE A 150 -15.51 3.07 8.08
CA ILE A 150 -15.58 3.90 9.30
C ILE A 150 -16.75 3.48 10.18
N TYR A 151 -17.92 3.22 9.58
CA TYR A 151 -19.10 2.78 10.33
C TYR A 151 -18.99 1.34 10.86
N LYS A 152 -18.19 0.50 10.18
CA LYS A 152 -18.07 -0.94 10.51
C LYS A 152 -16.97 -1.26 11.52
N TYR A 153 -15.92 -0.45 11.59
CA TYR A 153 -14.71 -0.78 12.35
C TYR A 153 -14.32 0.29 13.39
N PRO A 154 -13.67 -0.10 14.49
CA PRO A 154 -13.14 0.85 15.48
C PRO A 154 -12.03 1.75 14.91
N LEU A 155 -11.78 2.87 15.62
CA LEU A 155 -10.86 3.95 15.20
C LEU A 155 -9.47 3.48 14.81
N ASN A 156 -8.90 2.54 15.58
CA ASN A 156 -7.58 1.99 15.30
C ASN A 156 -7.46 1.35 13.90
N LYS A 157 -8.51 0.68 13.42
CA LYS A 157 -8.50 -0.01 12.14
C LYS A 157 -8.62 0.97 10.99
N TRP A 158 -9.62 1.85 10.98
CA TRP A 158 -9.77 2.78 9.85
C TRP A 158 -8.70 3.87 9.80
N LEU A 159 -8.10 4.26 10.94
CA LEU A 159 -6.96 5.18 10.96
C LEU A 159 -5.72 4.58 10.29
N SER A 160 -5.52 3.26 10.38
CA SER A 160 -4.42 2.59 9.70
C SER A 160 -4.47 2.76 8.17
N LEU A 161 -5.66 2.90 7.58
CA LEU A 161 -5.79 3.14 6.14
C LEU A 161 -5.27 4.53 5.72
N LEU A 162 -5.28 5.51 6.63
CA LEU A 162 -4.83 6.88 6.38
C LEU A 162 -3.34 7.10 6.71
N LEU A 163 -2.70 6.15 7.40
CA LEU A 163 -1.32 6.28 7.86
C LEU A 163 -0.36 6.64 6.71
N LEU A 164 -0.39 5.87 5.62
CA LEU A 164 0.57 6.06 4.53
C LEU A 164 0.34 7.36 3.72
N PRO A 165 -0.91 7.76 3.38
CA PRO A 165 -1.20 9.08 2.82
C PRO A 165 -0.76 10.25 3.73
N VAL A 166 -0.94 10.13 5.04
CA VAL A 166 -0.53 11.16 6.01
C VAL A 166 0.99 11.25 6.12
N LEU A 167 1.68 10.11 6.21
CA LEU A 167 3.15 10.07 6.19
C LEU A 167 3.72 10.65 4.91
N TYR A 168 3.10 10.36 3.76
CA TYR A 168 3.49 10.97 2.50
C TYR A 168 3.33 12.50 2.52
N PHE A 169 2.19 13.00 3.01
CA PHE A 169 1.97 14.43 3.14
C PHE A 169 2.99 15.08 4.11
N LEU A 170 3.37 14.41 5.19
CA LEU A 170 4.36 14.95 6.13
C LEU A 170 5.78 14.99 5.53
N VAL A 171 6.19 13.94 4.81
CA VAL A 171 7.55 13.84 4.24
C VAL A 171 7.69 14.67 2.96
N PHE A 172 6.64 14.73 2.13
CA PHE A 172 6.69 15.32 0.79
C PHE A 172 5.81 16.55 0.59
N GLY A 173 4.88 16.82 1.52
CA GLY A 173 3.97 17.99 1.55
C GLY A 173 4.58 19.32 1.11
N PRO A 174 5.74 19.74 1.64
CA PRO A 174 6.33 21.03 1.27
C PRO A 174 6.82 21.10 -0.19
N ASN A 175 7.05 19.96 -0.86
CA ASN A 175 7.47 19.89 -2.26
C ASN A 175 6.31 19.60 -3.23
N ILE A 176 5.10 19.30 -2.73
CA ILE A 176 3.92 18.96 -3.54
C ILE A 176 3.59 20.04 -4.60
N PRO A 177 3.67 21.36 -4.35
CA PRO A 177 3.37 22.38 -5.35
C PRO A 177 4.23 22.27 -6.62
N GLN A 178 5.50 21.91 -6.48
CA GLN A 178 6.42 21.70 -7.61
C GLN A 178 6.09 20.39 -8.37
N MET A 179 5.62 19.36 -7.66
CA MET A 179 5.16 18.10 -8.27
C MET A 179 3.84 18.27 -9.04
N LEU A 180 2.92 19.05 -8.48
CA LEU A 180 1.60 19.34 -9.05
C LEU A 180 1.72 20.23 -10.29
N ALA A 181 2.61 21.22 -10.29
CA ALA A 181 2.92 22.04 -11.46
C ALA A 181 3.45 21.20 -12.65
N LYS A 182 4.18 20.10 -12.39
CA LYS A 182 4.71 19.19 -13.41
C LYS A 182 3.63 18.25 -14.00
N HIS A 183 2.61 17.88 -13.22
CA HIS A 183 1.51 17.01 -13.65
C HIS A 183 0.28 17.76 -14.18
N LEU A 184 0.06 19.01 -13.76
CA LEU A 184 -1.03 19.90 -14.17
C LEU A 184 -0.42 21.24 -14.62
N PRO A 185 -0.16 21.43 -15.94
CA PRO A 185 0.51 22.62 -16.48
C PRO A 185 -0.25 23.93 -16.23
N SER A 186 -1.52 23.87 -15.82
CA SER A 186 -2.39 25.02 -15.57
C SER A 186 -2.18 25.69 -14.21
N LEU A 187 -1.36 25.11 -13.33
CA LEU A 187 -1.12 25.59 -11.95
C LEU A 187 0.28 26.21 -11.76
N SER A 188 1.03 26.43 -12.84
CA SER A 188 2.39 26.98 -12.84
C SER A 188 2.50 28.43 -12.32
N ILE A 189 1.38 29.12 -12.12
CA ILE A 189 1.32 30.52 -11.64
C ILE A 189 1.87 30.66 -10.20
N PHE A 190 1.89 29.58 -9.41
CA PHE A 190 2.27 29.63 -7.99
C PHE A 190 3.67 29.08 -7.67
N SER A 191 4.46 28.62 -8.65
CA SER A 191 5.83 28.17 -8.37
C SER A 191 6.78 29.36 -8.21
N LYS A 192 7.15 29.70 -6.97
CA LYS A 192 8.34 30.52 -6.72
C LYS A 192 9.58 29.73 -7.16
N PRO A 193 10.49 30.32 -7.95
CA PRO A 193 11.76 29.69 -8.27
C PRO A 193 12.55 29.47 -6.97
N SER A 194 13.06 28.26 -6.80
CA SER A 194 13.70 27.81 -5.55
C SER A 194 15.21 28.04 -5.55
N HIS A 195 15.80 28.36 -6.71
CA HIS A 195 17.23 28.53 -6.81
C HIS A 195 17.65 29.70 -7.74
N PRO A 196 18.81 30.34 -7.43
CA PRO A 196 19.29 31.52 -8.16
C PRO A 196 19.55 31.30 -9.66
N TYR A 197 19.65 30.05 -10.13
CA TYR A 197 19.84 29.74 -11.55
C TYR A 197 18.54 29.70 -12.37
N GLU A 198 17.35 29.68 -11.75
CA GLU A 198 16.04 29.75 -12.45
C GLU A 198 15.71 31.20 -12.89
N LEU A 199 16.32 32.21 -12.25
CA LEU A 199 16.10 33.63 -12.53
C LEU A 199 16.87 34.15 -13.77
N LEU A 200 17.79 33.36 -14.31
CA LEU A 200 18.61 33.73 -15.49
C LEU A 200 17.92 33.42 -16.82
N VAL A 201 16.66 32.97 -16.81
CA VAL A 201 15.89 32.64 -18.02
C VAL A 201 15.12 33.88 -18.49
N PRO A 202 15.40 34.45 -19.67
CA PRO A 202 14.52 35.46 -20.27
C PRO A 202 13.15 34.83 -20.61
N PRO A 203 12.05 35.58 -20.46
CA PRO A 203 10.70 35.09 -20.70
C PRO A 203 10.44 35.01 -22.20
N SER A 204 11.00 34.01 -22.88
CA SER A 204 10.62 33.69 -24.25
C SER A 204 10.47 32.19 -24.43
N THR A 205 9.24 31.81 -24.82
CA THR A 205 8.88 30.50 -25.40
C THR A 205 8.79 29.29 -24.46
N GLU A 206 8.06 29.44 -23.35
CA GLU A 206 7.70 28.37 -22.41
C GLU A 206 6.62 27.38 -22.94
N LYS A 207 6.65 27.02 -24.24
CA LYS A 207 5.66 26.09 -24.83
C LYS A 207 6.22 24.84 -25.50
N THR A 208 7.54 24.68 -25.63
CA THR A 208 8.08 23.53 -26.35
C THR A 208 9.41 23.05 -25.77
N SER A 209 9.36 22.14 -24.80
CA SER A 209 10.22 20.94 -24.73
C SER A 209 10.12 20.34 -23.33
N LYS A 210 9.30 19.29 -23.21
CA LYS A 210 9.19 18.44 -22.02
C LYS A 210 10.32 17.40 -21.90
N ASN A 211 11.36 17.52 -22.72
CA ASN A 211 12.47 16.59 -22.76
C ASN A 211 13.75 17.35 -22.42
N ILE A 212 14.43 16.90 -21.35
CA ILE A 212 15.80 17.33 -21.05
C ILE A 212 16.66 16.71 -22.15
N PHE A 213 16.91 17.48 -23.21
CA PHE A 213 17.85 17.10 -24.24
C PHE A 213 19.24 17.55 -23.79
N HIS A 214 20.20 16.63 -23.79
CA HIS A 214 21.60 16.99 -23.64
C HIS A 214 21.99 17.89 -24.81
N ALA A 215 22.38 19.13 -24.52
CA ALA A 215 22.94 20.05 -25.48
C ALA A 215 24.35 20.37 -25.00
N CYS A 216 25.35 19.86 -25.72
CA CYS A 216 26.74 20.04 -25.33
C CYS A 216 27.09 21.52 -25.35
N SER A 217 27.35 22.08 -24.17
CA SER A 217 27.72 23.48 -24.00
C SER A 217 29.17 23.60 -23.55
N PHE A 218 29.85 24.62 -24.05
CA PHE A 218 31.19 25.02 -23.59
C PHE A 218 31.13 25.94 -22.36
N GLU A 219 29.93 26.35 -21.95
CA GLU A 219 29.73 27.21 -20.79
C GLU A 219 29.63 26.36 -19.51
N PRO A 220 30.53 26.54 -18.53
CA PRO A 220 30.53 25.73 -17.30
C PRO A 220 29.26 25.92 -16.47
N GLU A 221 28.60 27.07 -16.56
CA GLU A 221 27.33 27.33 -15.89
C GLU A 221 26.17 26.53 -16.50
N ALA A 222 26.12 26.43 -17.83
CA ALA A 222 25.12 25.63 -18.53
C ALA A 222 25.25 24.15 -18.18
N VAL A 223 26.48 23.62 -18.11
CA VAL A 223 26.74 22.23 -17.70
C VAL A 223 26.32 21.97 -16.25
N ARG A 224 26.66 22.87 -15.31
CA ARG A 224 26.23 22.75 -13.90
C ARG A 224 24.70 22.78 -13.77
N ARG A 225 24.03 23.63 -14.56
CA ARG A 225 22.56 23.73 -14.60
C ARG A 225 21.93 22.44 -15.12
N GLU A 226 22.43 21.92 -16.23
CA GLU A 226 21.96 20.65 -16.79
C GLU A 226 22.08 19.50 -15.79
N VAL A 227 23.25 19.35 -15.18
CA VAL A 227 23.50 18.32 -14.15
C VAL A 227 22.55 18.49 -12.96
N PHE A 228 22.30 19.72 -12.54
CA PHE A 228 21.35 19.99 -11.46
C PHE A 228 19.92 19.53 -11.83
N LEU A 229 19.45 19.84 -13.04
CA LEU A 229 18.13 19.46 -13.51
C LEU A 229 17.99 17.94 -13.64
N LEU A 230 19.00 17.26 -14.19
CA LEU A 230 19.04 15.80 -14.29
C LEU A 230 19.03 15.14 -12.91
N LYS A 231 19.83 15.63 -11.96
CA LYS A 231 19.84 15.14 -10.57
C LYS A 231 18.45 15.30 -9.92
N THR A 232 17.80 16.43 -10.16
CA THR A 232 16.48 16.72 -9.61
C THR A 232 15.41 15.83 -10.22
N ASP A 233 15.42 15.63 -11.54
CA ASP A 233 14.50 14.71 -12.22
C ASP A 233 14.70 13.25 -11.79
N PHE A 234 15.95 12.81 -11.66
CA PHE A 234 16.28 11.47 -11.15
C PHE A 234 15.76 11.26 -9.73
N ASN A 235 16.10 12.16 -8.80
CA ASN A 235 15.64 12.08 -7.41
C ASN A 235 14.12 12.11 -7.32
N TYR A 236 13.46 12.89 -8.17
CA TYR A 236 12.01 12.97 -8.26
C TYR A 236 11.39 11.64 -8.72
N ARG A 237 11.90 11.05 -9.81
CA ARG A 237 11.43 9.75 -10.31
C ARG A 237 11.66 8.64 -9.30
N LEU A 238 12.82 8.63 -8.65
CA LEU A 238 13.15 7.64 -7.62
C LEU A 238 12.18 7.72 -6.42
N LYS A 239 11.89 8.93 -5.94
CA LYS A 239 10.89 9.16 -4.88
C LYS A 239 9.51 8.66 -5.26
N MET A 240 9.06 8.94 -6.49
CA MET A 240 7.77 8.43 -6.98
C MET A 240 7.75 6.89 -7.01
N VAL A 241 8.82 6.25 -7.47
CA VAL A 241 8.91 4.77 -7.49
C VAL A 241 8.82 4.20 -6.08
N PHE A 242 9.55 4.75 -5.11
CA PHE A 242 9.48 4.28 -3.72
C PHE A 242 8.09 4.46 -3.12
N TYR A 243 7.44 5.59 -3.37
CA TYR A 243 6.08 5.84 -2.90
C TYR A 243 5.09 4.81 -3.45
N GLU A 244 5.14 4.59 -4.76
CA GLU A 244 4.26 3.63 -5.44
C GLU A 244 4.44 2.19 -4.91
N VAL A 245 5.70 1.75 -4.75
CA VAL A 245 6.01 0.44 -4.17
C VAL A 245 5.53 0.34 -2.71
N THR A 246 5.67 1.42 -1.94
CA THR A 246 5.22 1.45 -0.54
C THR A 246 3.70 1.35 -0.45
N ILE A 247 2.96 2.08 -1.29
CA ILE A 247 1.49 1.97 -1.37
C ILE A 247 1.08 0.54 -1.70
N SER A 248 1.61 -0.01 -2.79
CA SER A 248 1.19 -1.35 -3.24
C SER A 248 1.50 -2.43 -2.22
N THR A 249 2.65 -2.35 -1.57
CA THR A 249 3.03 -3.29 -0.50
C THR A 249 2.16 -3.10 0.73
N TYR A 250 1.94 -1.87 1.19
CA TYR A 250 1.17 -1.58 2.40
C TYR A 250 -0.29 -2.03 2.27
N TYR A 251 -0.97 -1.60 1.20
CA TYR A 251 -2.37 -1.94 0.97
C TYR A 251 -2.55 -3.39 0.50
N GLY A 252 -1.56 -3.98 -0.18
CA GLY A 252 -1.59 -5.38 -0.63
C GLY A 252 -1.29 -6.40 0.47
N THR A 253 -0.49 -6.05 1.48
CA THR A 253 -0.01 -7.02 2.49
C THR A 253 -0.37 -6.64 3.93
N ILE A 254 -0.02 -5.42 4.37
CA ILE A 254 -0.16 -5.00 5.76
C ILE A 254 -1.62 -4.76 6.15
N VAL A 255 -2.38 -4.06 5.29
CA VAL A 255 -3.78 -3.76 5.58
C VAL A 255 -4.64 -5.03 5.75
N PRO A 256 -4.56 -6.05 4.87
CA PRO A 256 -5.23 -7.33 5.10
C PRO A 256 -4.91 -7.96 6.46
N ILE A 257 -3.66 -7.87 6.94
CA ILE A 257 -3.25 -8.40 8.25
C ILE A 257 -3.95 -7.65 9.39
N ILE A 258 -3.95 -6.31 9.35
CA ILE A 258 -4.56 -5.46 10.39
C ILE A 258 -6.07 -5.69 10.48
N PHE A 259 -6.71 -5.89 9.34
CA PHE A 259 -8.16 -6.08 9.26
C PHE A 259 -8.60 -7.54 9.43
N CYS A 260 -7.66 -8.49 9.43
CA CYS A 260 -7.94 -9.88 9.69
C CYS A 260 -8.75 -10.02 11.00
N LYS A 261 -9.88 -10.71 10.91
CA LYS A 261 -10.60 -11.12 12.11
C LYS A 261 -9.72 -12.20 12.75
N CYS A 262 -9.29 -12.02 14.00
CA CYS A 262 -8.69 -13.13 14.73
C CYS A 262 -9.72 -14.26 14.72
N ALA A 263 -9.37 -15.38 14.09
CA ALA A 263 -10.21 -16.58 14.05
C ALA A 263 -10.40 -17.22 15.44
N HIS A 264 -9.90 -16.57 16.49
CA HIS A 264 -10.07 -16.94 17.88
C HIS A 264 -10.52 -15.72 18.70
N SER A 265 -11.53 -15.93 19.53
CA SER A 265 -11.89 -14.96 20.57
C SER A 265 -11.11 -15.25 21.85
N ILE A 266 -10.82 -14.26 22.69
CA ILE A 266 -10.22 -14.53 24.00
C ILE A 266 -11.31 -15.11 24.90
N TRP A 267 -11.01 -16.18 25.61
CA TRP A 267 -11.98 -16.80 26.51
C TRP A 267 -12.33 -15.85 27.64
N SER A 268 -13.63 -15.80 27.96
CA SER A 268 -14.19 -14.99 29.03
C SER A 268 -15.28 -15.80 29.73
N GLU A 269 -15.27 -15.77 31.06
CA GLU A 269 -16.27 -16.41 31.93
C GLU A 269 -17.67 -15.83 31.73
N LEU A 270 -17.78 -14.59 31.23
CA LEU A 270 -19.04 -13.87 31.08
C LEU A 270 -19.68 -14.07 29.71
N THR A 271 -19.08 -14.86 28.82
CA THR A 271 -19.50 -14.98 27.42
C THR A 271 -19.97 -16.40 27.10
N ILE A 272 -21.11 -16.51 26.44
CA ILE A 272 -21.63 -17.78 25.91
C ILE A 272 -21.07 -17.98 24.50
N TRP A 273 -20.38 -19.10 24.29
CA TRP A 273 -19.70 -19.41 23.04
C TRP A 273 -20.55 -20.38 22.19
N PRO A 274 -21.05 -19.97 21.02
CA PRO A 274 -21.83 -20.86 20.17
C PRO A 274 -20.95 -21.96 19.55
N LYS A 275 -21.59 -23.06 19.12
CA LYS A 275 -20.91 -24.21 18.49
C LYS A 275 -20.01 -23.78 17.34
N GLY A 276 -18.77 -24.28 17.34
CA GLY A 276 -17.77 -24.09 16.29
C GLY A 276 -16.83 -22.91 16.51
N VAL A 277 -17.07 -22.04 17.50
CA VAL A 277 -16.20 -20.90 17.77
C VAL A 277 -14.88 -21.35 18.42
N ASN A 278 -13.76 -20.85 17.91
CA ASN A 278 -12.46 -21.06 18.53
C ASN A 278 -12.20 -19.97 19.58
N VAL A 279 -11.70 -20.40 20.73
CA VAL A 279 -11.46 -19.55 21.88
C VAL A 279 -10.05 -19.79 22.40
N LYS A 280 -9.29 -18.70 22.59
CA LYS A 280 -7.94 -18.72 23.16
C LYS A 280 -8.02 -18.56 24.67
N HIS A 281 -7.49 -19.55 25.39
CA HIS A 281 -7.38 -19.57 26.84
C HIS A 281 -5.90 -19.69 27.26
N VAL A 282 -5.60 -19.47 28.54
CA VAL A 282 -4.22 -19.57 29.07
C VAL A 282 -3.60 -20.94 28.78
N LYS A 283 -4.44 -21.99 28.74
CA LYS A 283 -4.04 -23.38 28.49
C LYS A 283 -3.89 -23.74 27.01
N GLY A 284 -4.19 -22.84 26.08
CA GLY A 284 -4.13 -23.10 24.63
C GLY A 284 -5.34 -22.61 23.83
N LEU A 285 -5.43 -23.03 22.59
CA LEU A 285 -6.56 -22.76 21.69
C LEU A 285 -7.56 -23.92 21.76
N PHE A 286 -8.84 -23.61 21.97
CA PHE A 286 -9.91 -24.59 22.13
C PHE A 286 -11.07 -24.26 21.18
N LYS A 287 -11.89 -25.24 20.84
CA LYS A 287 -13.09 -25.08 19.99
C LYS A 287 -14.33 -25.43 20.79
N ALA A 288 -15.37 -24.61 20.70
CA ALA A 288 -16.65 -24.89 21.35
C ALA A 288 -17.40 -25.99 20.58
N GLU A 289 -17.60 -27.17 21.18
CA GLU A 289 -18.33 -28.28 20.55
C GLU A 289 -19.84 -28.30 20.89
N GLY A 290 -20.21 -27.77 22.05
CA GLY A 290 -21.61 -27.64 22.48
C GLY A 290 -22.37 -26.55 21.73
N ILE A 291 -23.70 -26.65 21.67
CA ILE A 291 -24.58 -25.65 21.02
C ILE A 291 -24.32 -24.25 21.59
N ASN A 292 -24.28 -24.16 22.92
CA ASN A 292 -23.88 -22.99 23.70
C ASN A 292 -22.91 -23.48 24.78
N ASN A 293 -21.66 -23.06 24.69
CA ASN A 293 -20.60 -23.46 25.61
C ASN A 293 -20.25 -22.31 26.55
N THR A 294 -20.32 -22.55 27.85
CA THR A 294 -19.86 -21.65 28.92
C THR A 294 -18.76 -22.28 29.76
N ALA A 295 -18.38 -23.52 29.47
CA ALA A 295 -17.41 -24.25 30.25
C ALA A 295 -16.01 -23.64 30.08
N GLU A 296 -15.27 -23.57 31.18
CA GLU A 296 -13.85 -23.21 31.14
C GLU A 296 -13.07 -24.23 30.29
N PRO A 297 -12.37 -23.80 29.23
CA PRO A 297 -11.64 -24.68 28.34
C PRO A 297 -10.38 -25.24 29.01
N GLY A 298 -10.22 -26.56 28.93
CA GLY A 298 -9.14 -27.29 29.59
C GLY A 298 -9.36 -27.49 31.09
N ASN A 299 -10.60 -27.40 31.58
CA ASN A 299 -10.95 -27.79 32.94
C ASN A 299 -11.22 -29.31 33.01
N SER A 300 -10.40 -30.02 33.80
CA SER A 300 -10.48 -31.48 33.92
C SER A 300 -11.82 -31.98 34.47
N MET A 301 -12.53 -31.18 35.28
CA MET A 301 -13.86 -31.55 35.78
C MET A 301 -14.90 -31.48 34.67
N HIS A 302 -14.89 -30.41 33.87
CA HIS A 302 -15.81 -30.25 32.74
C HIS A 302 -15.60 -31.31 31.67
N ILE A 303 -14.34 -31.70 31.40
CA ILE A 303 -14.03 -32.77 30.45
C ILE A 303 -14.57 -34.11 30.95
N LYS A 304 -14.34 -34.47 32.23
CA LYS A 304 -14.87 -35.71 32.81
C LYS A 304 -16.40 -35.73 32.80
N PHE A 305 -17.01 -34.62 33.17
CA PHE A 305 -18.47 -34.46 33.15
C PHE A 305 -19.00 -34.61 31.72
N TYR A 306 -18.40 -33.94 30.74
CA TYR A 306 -18.77 -34.08 29.34
C TYR A 306 -18.63 -35.53 28.85
N MET A 307 -17.52 -36.20 29.14
CA MET A 307 -17.31 -37.61 28.76
C MET A 307 -18.34 -38.55 29.39
N MET A 308 -18.76 -38.28 30.63
CA MET A 308 -19.77 -39.06 31.33
C MET A 308 -21.17 -38.87 30.71
N PHE A 309 -21.53 -37.63 30.35
CA PHE A 309 -22.91 -37.29 29.95
C PHE A 309 -23.12 -37.08 28.45
N SER A 310 -22.07 -37.08 27.62
CA SER A 310 -22.18 -36.90 26.16
C SER A 310 -22.93 -38.06 25.51
N GLN A 311 -22.74 -39.28 26.04
CA GLN A 311 -23.44 -40.48 25.58
C GLN A 311 -23.93 -41.29 26.79
N PRO A 312 -25.10 -40.94 27.38
CA PRO A 312 -25.59 -41.60 28.60
C PRO A 312 -25.88 -43.10 28.38
N GLU A 313 -26.05 -43.52 27.12
CA GLU A 313 -26.25 -44.92 26.72
C GLU A 313 -25.14 -45.85 27.22
N TYR A 314 -23.88 -45.39 27.28
CA TYR A 314 -22.78 -46.22 27.79
C TYR A 314 -22.88 -46.45 29.29
N ILE A 315 -23.40 -45.48 30.05
CA ILE A 315 -23.62 -45.64 31.49
C ILE A 315 -24.72 -46.67 31.71
N TYR A 316 -25.83 -46.58 30.98
CA TYR A 316 -26.91 -47.56 31.05
C TYR A 316 -26.44 -48.97 30.62
N LEU A 317 -25.63 -49.06 29.57
CA LEU A 317 -25.05 -50.32 29.11
C LEU A 317 -24.09 -50.92 30.15
N LEU A 318 -23.23 -50.11 30.75
CA LEU A 318 -22.29 -50.55 31.80
C LEU A 318 -23.06 -51.06 33.02
N ILE A 319 -24.05 -50.31 33.50
CA ILE A 319 -24.89 -50.72 34.64
C ILE A 319 -25.64 -52.01 34.31
N SER A 320 -26.23 -52.11 33.11
CA SER A 320 -26.93 -53.31 32.65
C SER A 320 -25.99 -54.52 32.59
N ALA A 321 -24.77 -54.35 32.06
CA ALA A 321 -23.76 -55.40 32.01
C ALA A 321 -23.34 -55.88 33.41
N VAL A 322 -23.17 -54.95 34.36
CA VAL A 322 -22.88 -55.29 35.77
C VAL A 322 -24.05 -56.04 36.40
N CYS A 323 -25.29 -55.61 36.17
CA CYS A 323 -26.48 -56.31 36.67
C CYS A 323 -26.58 -57.74 36.11
N VAL A 324 -26.37 -57.92 34.80
CA VAL A 324 -26.37 -59.24 34.16
C VAL A 324 -25.24 -60.12 34.71
N LEU A 325 -24.05 -59.55 34.94
CA LEU A 325 -22.95 -60.29 35.55
C LEU A 325 -23.30 -60.74 36.97
N CYS A 326 -23.90 -59.87 37.78
CA CYS A 326 -24.34 -60.21 39.14
C CYS A 326 -25.38 -61.35 39.12
N THR A 327 -26.38 -61.31 38.25
CA THR A 327 -27.39 -62.37 38.17
C THR A 327 -26.81 -63.70 37.67
N LEU A 328 -25.87 -63.68 36.73
CA LEU A 328 -25.15 -64.87 36.30
C LEU A 328 -24.29 -65.46 37.43
N LEU A 329 -23.65 -64.63 38.24
CA LEU A 329 -22.89 -65.06 39.42
C LEU A 329 -23.82 -65.69 40.47
N GLU A 330 -24.97 -65.08 40.75
CA GLU A 330 -25.99 -65.65 41.65
C GLU A 330 -26.48 -67.02 41.16
N PHE A 331 -26.77 -67.15 39.86
CA PHE A 331 -27.18 -68.41 39.26
C PHE A 331 -26.07 -69.48 39.32
N ALA A 332 -24.83 -69.09 39.07
CA ALA A 332 -23.67 -69.98 39.19
C ALA A 332 -23.49 -70.45 40.65
N MET A 333 -23.65 -69.56 41.63
CA MET A 333 -23.61 -69.92 43.06
C MET A 333 -24.74 -70.87 43.44
N LEU A 334 -25.96 -70.64 42.95
CA LEU A 334 -27.10 -71.53 43.17
C LEU A 334 -26.85 -72.94 42.61
N SER A 335 -26.29 -73.05 41.41
CA SER A 335 -25.97 -74.35 40.79
C SER A 335 -24.89 -75.13 41.56
N LYS A 336 -24.03 -74.44 42.33
CA LYS A 336 -23.05 -75.07 43.22
C LYS A 336 -23.63 -75.44 44.58
N TYR A 337 -24.82 -74.95 44.94
CA TYR A 337 -25.44 -75.19 46.25
C TYR A 337 -26.10 -76.58 46.28
N ARG A 338 -25.31 -77.61 46.61
CA ARG A 338 -25.69 -79.04 46.63
C ARG A 338 -26.71 -79.47 47.69
N HIS A 339 -27.22 -78.55 48.52
CA HIS A 339 -28.16 -78.89 49.59
C HIS A 339 -29.62 -79.01 49.17
N TRP A 340 -29.96 -78.79 47.89
CA TRP A 340 -31.33 -78.94 47.37
C TRP A 340 -31.66 -80.34 46.83
N GLN A 341 -30.72 -81.29 46.88
CA GLN A 341 -30.93 -82.69 46.45
C GLN A 341 -30.97 -83.70 47.62
N GLN A 342 -31.21 -83.23 48.84
CA GLN A 342 -31.67 -84.06 49.97
C GLN A 342 -33.06 -83.61 50.37
#